data_AF-A0A7C2FU99-F1
#
_entry.id   AF-A0A7C2FU99-F1
#
_cell.length_a   1.000
_cell.length_b   1.000
_cell.length_c   1.000
_cell.angle_alpha   90.00
_cell.angle_beta   90.00
_cell.angle_gamma   90.00
#
_symmetry.space_group_name_H-M   'P 1'
#
loop_
_entity.id
_entity.type
_entity.pdbx_description
1 polymer ?
#
loop_
_entity_poly.entity_id
_entity_poly.type
_entity_poly.pdbx_seq_one_letter_code
_entity_poly.pdbx_strand_id
1 'polypeptide(L)'
;QGLPPGRFRRRSPFVGPADREAVNQGRADYVPVHLHQVPWLFQRGLLPLDAAVVVSPPDEYGFLSLGVEVIASRAALEASPFTLGLVHPRMPRTLGDTFVHVSRFSLLAEVDYPLPTLERGGYSDLEARIGAHVAGLVEDGATLQLGIGGIPNAVLAQLKGHKDLGVHTEMVSDGLLELLELGVITGARKTLHRGKVVGTFVLGSERLYRFVDDNPLFELHPADYVNDPQVIAKNARMTAVNSALEVDLTGQVCADSLGTYIYSGFGGQADFIRGAAASPGGKPILALPSVTSRGLSRIVPLLKPGAGVVTTRADVHSVVTEWGAAELFGRSLRERAEALIAVAHPEHRDALRRAARERGLL
;
A
#
# COMPACT_ATOMS: atom_id res chain seq x y z
N GLN A 1 -13.08 -24.05 7.39
CA GLN A 1 -14.38 -24.76 7.42
C GLN A 1 -15.47 -23.72 7.30
N GLY A 2 -16.29 -23.80 6.24
CA GLY A 2 -17.29 -22.77 5.92
C GLY A 2 -18.44 -22.79 6.93
N LEU A 3 -18.61 -21.68 7.65
CA LEU A 3 -19.74 -21.45 8.54
C LEU A 3 -21.06 -21.43 7.74
N PRO A 4 -22.19 -21.83 8.33
CA PRO A 4 -23.47 -21.91 7.64
C PRO A 4 -23.89 -20.53 7.08
N PRO A 5 -24.46 -20.48 5.85
CA PRO A 5 -24.91 -19.24 5.24
C PRO A 5 -25.97 -18.54 6.12
N GLY A 6 -25.85 -17.21 6.25
CA GLY A 6 -26.87 -16.35 6.88
C GLY A 6 -26.62 -15.93 8.34
N ARG A 7 -25.56 -16.42 9.01
CA ARG A 7 -25.26 -15.99 10.40
C ARG A 7 -24.22 -14.87 10.52
N PHE A 8 -23.33 -14.73 9.54
CA PHE A 8 -22.31 -13.70 9.51
C PHE A 8 -22.31 -12.98 8.17
N ARG A 9 -22.19 -11.66 8.21
CA ARG A 9 -22.00 -10.81 7.03
C ARG A 9 -20.72 -10.00 7.23
N ARG A 10 -19.72 -10.21 6.38
CA ARG A 10 -18.47 -9.47 6.46
C ARG A 10 -18.66 -8.07 5.90
N ARG A 11 -18.17 -7.06 6.63
CA ARG A 11 -18.07 -5.68 6.19
C ARG A 11 -16.59 -5.30 6.13
N SER A 12 -16.04 -5.16 4.93
CA SER A 12 -14.59 -5.03 4.73
C SER A 12 -14.23 -3.63 4.23
N PRO A 13 -13.30 -2.90 4.90
CA PRO A 13 -12.75 -1.65 4.36
C PRO A 13 -11.73 -1.89 3.23
N PHE A 14 -11.30 -3.14 3.04
CA PHE A 14 -10.42 -3.58 1.96
C PHE A 14 -10.78 -5.00 1.53
N VAL A 15 -10.88 -5.27 0.23
CA VAL A 15 -11.24 -6.61 -0.27
C VAL A 15 -9.99 -7.40 -0.61
N GLY A 16 -9.83 -8.59 -0.03
CA GLY A 16 -8.76 -9.53 -0.38
C GLY A 16 -9.30 -10.81 -1.04
N PRO A 17 -8.42 -11.77 -1.40
CA PRO A 17 -8.84 -13.09 -1.89
C PRO A 17 -9.89 -13.79 -1.02
N ALA A 18 -9.85 -13.58 0.31
CA ALA A 18 -10.81 -14.14 1.26
C ALA A 18 -12.25 -13.60 1.09
N ASP A 19 -12.40 -12.40 0.52
CA ASP A 19 -13.67 -11.65 0.53
C ASP A 19 -14.25 -11.43 -0.84
N ARG A 20 -13.37 -11.40 -1.83
CA ARG A 20 -13.66 -10.98 -3.20
C ARG A 20 -14.87 -11.70 -3.76
N GLU A 21 -14.93 -13.02 -3.60
CA GLU A 21 -16.06 -13.79 -4.08
C GLU A 21 -17.37 -13.40 -3.36
N ALA A 22 -17.33 -13.28 -2.03
CA ALA A 22 -18.51 -12.97 -1.24
C ALA A 22 -19.05 -11.56 -1.53
N VAL A 23 -18.17 -10.57 -1.70
CA VAL A 23 -18.56 -9.19 -2.05
C VAL A 23 -19.24 -9.17 -3.41
N ASN A 24 -18.64 -9.81 -4.42
CA ASN A 24 -19.18 -9.81 -5.79
C ASN A 24 -20.44 -10.68 -5.95
N GLN A 25 -20.77 -11.52 -4.97
CA GLN A 25 -22.02 -12.27 -4.90
C GLN A 25 -23.06 -11.61 -3.96
N GLY A 26 -22.79 -10.42 -3.43
CA GLY A 26 -23.69 -9.72 -2.51
C GLY A 26 -23.79 -10.33 -1.10
N ARG A 27 -22.91 -11.28 -0.76
CA ARG A 27 -22.85 -11.97 0.54
C ARG A 27 -22.00 -11.23 1.59
N ALA A 28 -21.18 -10.28 1.15
CA ALA A 28 -20.38 -9.38 1.99
C ALA A 28 -20.46 -7.94 1.47
N ASP A 29 -20.13 -6.97 2.32
CA ASP A 29 -20.13 -5.54 2.01
C ASP A 29 -18.70 -5.02 1.89
N TYR A 30 -18.46 -4.19 0.87
CA TYR A 30 -17.25 -3.40 0.73
C TYR A 30 -17.53 -1.95 1.16
N VAL A 31 -16.71 -1.43 2.07
CA VAL A 31 -16.77 -0.04 2.52
C VAL A 31 -15.63 0.72 1.84
N PRO A 32 -15.88 1.55 0.81
CA PRO A 32 -14.85 2.35 0.20
C PRO A 32 -14.39 3.45 1.16
N VAL A 33 -13.13 3.37 1.59
CA VAL A 33 -12.52 4.31 2.53
C VAL A 33 -10.99 4.29 2.36
N HIS A 34 -10.34 5.44 2.53
CA HIS A 34 -8.87 5.51 2.56
C HIS A 34 -8.32 4.87 3.83
N LEU A 35 -7.14 4.26 3.76
CA LEU A 35 -6.60 3.50 4.90
C LEU A 35 -6.39 4.39 6.14
N HIS A 36 -5.89 5.61 5.96
CA HIS A 36 -5.74 6.56 7.08
C HIS A 36 -7.05 6.96 7.77
N GLN A 37 -8.21 6.69 7.14
CA GLN A 37 -9.52 7.04 7.67
C GLN A 37 -10.21 5.85 8.34
N VAL A 38 -9.69 4.63 8.18
CA VAL A 38 -10.26 3.44 8.85
C VAL A 38 -10.29 3.62 10.37
N PRO A 39 -9.22 4.09 11.04
CA PRO A 39 -9.28 4.41 12.48
C PRO A 39 -10.42 5.37 12.85
N TRP A 40 -10.71 6.36 12.01
CA TRP A 40 -11.76 7.35 12.27
C TRP A 40 -13.16 6.74 12.24
N LEU A 41 -13.39 5.68 11.45
CA LEU A 41 -14.67 4.99 11.43
C LEU A 41 -15.02 4.44 12.81
N PHE A 42 -14.02 3.96 13.56
CA PHE A 42 -14.18 3.42 14.90
C PHE A 42 -14.26 4.54 15.93
N GLN A 43 -13.31 5.47 15.92
CA GLN A 43 -13.24 6.60 16.86
C GLN A 43 -14.49 7.49 16.82
N ARG A 44 -15.13 7.64 15.65
CA ARG A 44 -16.35 8.45 15.46
C ARG A 44 -17.64 7.64 15.59
N GLY A 45 -17.55 6.35 15.92
CA GLY A 45 -18.72 5.48 16.08
C GLY A 45 -19.51 5.20 14.78
N LEU A 46 -18.93 5.44 13.61
CA LEU A 46 -19.56 5.14 12.30
C LEU A 46 -19.55 3.64 11.99
N LEU A 47 -18.61 2.91 12.59
CA LEU A 47 -18.57 1.46 12.59
C LEU A 47 -18.34 0.97 14.03
N PRO A 48 -19.41 0.83 14.83
CA PRO A 48 -19.34 0.23 16.16
C PRO A 48 -18.87 -1.22 16.06
N LEU A 49 -18.03 -1.65 17.00
CA LEU A 49 -17.44 -2.98 17.01
C LEU A 49 -17.08 -3.44 18.43
N ASP A 50 -17.05 -4.76 18.59
CA ASP A 50 -16.19 -5.42 19.57
C ASP A 50 -14.84 -5.73 18.90
N ALA A 51 -13.73 -5.66 19.64
CA ALA A 51 -12.39 -5.76 19.07
C ALA A 51 -11.69 -7.06 19.49
N ALA A 52 -11.11 -7.75 18.53
CA ALA A 52 -10.20 -8.87 18.77
C ALA A 52 -8.89 -8.64 18.01
N VAL A 53 -7.75 -8.73 18.69
CA VAL A 53 -6.42 -8.50 18.11
C VAL A 53 -5.45 -9.59 18.57
N VAL A 54 -4.45 -9.91 17.74
CA VAL A 54 -3.34 -10.80 18.11
C VAL A 54 -2.20 -9.94 18.62
N VAL A 55 -1.62 -10.31 19.77
CA VAL A 55 -0.63 -9.50 20.49
C VAL A 55 0.55 -10.35 20.99
N SER A 56 1.69 -9.72 21.26
CA SER A 56 2.82 -10.36 21.94
C SER A 56 2.47 -10.74 23.38
N PRO A 57 3.26 -11.59 24.05
CA PRO A 57 3.21 -11.69 25.51
C PRO A 57 3.45 -10.33 26.19
N PRO A 58 2.88 -10.11 27.39
CA PRO A 58 3.18 -8.92 28.18
C PRO A 58 4.63 -8.92 28.66
N ASP A 59 5.23 -7.74 28.76
CA ASP A 59 6.49 -7.55 29.48
C ASP A 59 6.29 -7.48 31.01
N GLU A 60 7.38 -7.23 31.74
CA GLU A 60 7.38 -7.10 33.20
C GLU A 60 6.54 -5.93 33.73
N TYR A 61 6.19 -4.97 32.87
CA TYR A 61 5.36 -3.80 33.19
C TYR A 61 3.90 -3.97 32.73
N GLY A 62 3.53 -5.14 32.20
CA GLY A 62 2.19 -5.43 31.72
C GLY A 62 1.88 -4.84 30.33
N PHE A 63 2.87 -4.43 29.54
CA PHE A 63 2.66 -3.98 28.17
C PHE A 63 2.86 -5.12 27.17
N LEU A 64 1.84 -5.33 26.34
CA LEU A 64 1.88 -6.16 25.14
C LEU A 64 2.17 -5.26 23.92
N SER A 65 2.57 -5.85 22.80
CA SER A 65 2.66 -5.18 21.50
C SER A 65 1.59 -5.70 20.54
N LEU A 66 1.03 -4.80 19.71
CA LEU A 66 0.20 -5.13 18.55
C LEU A 66 0.97 -5.90 17.47
N GLY A 67 2.30 -5.95 17.57
CA GLY A 67 3.16 -6.76 16.74
C GLY A 67 3.15 -6.37 15.28
N VAL A 68 2.88 -7.32 14.39
CA VAL A 68 3.03 -7.07 12.95
C VAL A 68 1.91 -6.20 12.35
N GLU A 69 0.84 -5.90 13.07
CA GLU A 69 -0.30 -5.13 12.51
C GLU A 69 -0.83 -4.07 13.49
N VAL A 70 -0.52 -2.80 13.21
CA VAL A 70 -1.07 -1.66 13.97
C VAL A 70 -2.31 -1.09 13.28
N ILE A 71 -2.20 -0.73 12.00
CA ILE A 71 -3.27 -0.23 11.11
C ILE A 71 -4.35 0.55 11.87
N ALA A 72 -5.46 -0.12 12.22
CA ALA A 72 -6.56 0.44 12.99
C ALA A 72 -6.83 -0.33 14.29
N SER A 73 -5.97 -1.31 14.64
CA SER A 73 -6.06 -2.16 15.83
C SER A 73 -6.12 -1.32 17.11
N ARG A 74 -5.30 -0.26 17.19
CA ARG A 74 -5.31 0.67 18.32
C ARG A 74 -6.65 1.38 18.47
N ALA A 75 -7.14 1.99 17.39
CA ALA A 75 -8.43 2.68 17.38
C ALA A 75 -9.60 1.72 17.65
N ALA A 76 -9.53 0.49 17.14
CA ALA A 76 -10.53 -0.55 17.41
C ALA A 76 -10.55 -0.91 18.90
N LEU A 77 -9.37 -1.16 19.49
CA LEU A 77 -9.27 -1.42 20.93
C LEU A 77 -9.80 -0.27 21.76
N GLU A 78 -9.48 0.98 21.41
CA GLU A 78 -9.87 2.20 22.12
C GLU A 78 -11.38 2.51 22.04
N ALA A 79 -11.99 2.30 20.89
CA ALA A 79 -13.40 2.56 20.65
C ALA A 79 -14.31 1.41 21.14
N SER A 80 -13.77 0.20 21.27
CA SER A 80 -14.56 -0.98 21.60
C SER A 80 -14.94 -1.06 23.09
N PRO A 81 -16.21 -1.37 23.42
CA PRO A 81 -16.63 -1.71 24.77
C PRO A 81 -16.08 -3.06 25.26
N PHE A 82 -15.87 -4.02 24.36
CA PHE A 82 -15.33 -5.35 24.67
C PHE A 82 -14.08 -5.65 23.85
N THR A 83 -13.00 -6.04 24.51
CA THR A 83 -11.69 -6.23 23.88
C THR A 83 -11.11 -7.60 24.20
N LEU A 84 -10.76 -8.36 23.16
CA LEU A 84 -10.12 -9.67 23.24
C LEU A 84 -8.69 -9.58 22.71
N GLY A 85 -7.70 -9.93 23.54
CA GLY A 85 -6.32 -10.11 23.11
C GLY A 85 -5.99 -11.59 22.96
N LEU A 86 -5.60 -11.99 21.76
CA LEU A 86 -5.06 -13.33 21.48
C LEU A 86 -3.54 -13.27 21.66
N VAL A 87 -3.06 -13.70 22.83
CA VAL A 87 -1.65 -13.64 23.20
C VAL A 87 -0.90 -14.75 22.48
N HIS A 88 -0.02 -14.35 21.56
CA HIS A 88 0.70 -15.27 20.70
C HIS A 88 2.19 -15.23 21.01
N PRO A 89 2.82 -16.35 21.44
CA PRO A 89 4.18 -16.35 21.97
C PRO A 89 5.25 -15.98 20.93
N ARG A 90 4.94 -16.13 19.64
CA ARG A 90 5.83 -15.77 18.52
C ARG A 90 5.47 -14.45 17.83
N MET A 91 4.50 -13.69 18.35
CA MET A 91 4.19 -12.37 17.79
C MET A 91 5.34 -11.41 18.11
N PRO A 92 6.02 -10.82 17.10
CA PRO A 92 7.09 -9.86 17.33
C PRO A 92 6.64 -8.71 18.23
N ARG A 93 7.51 -8.27 19.13
CA ARG A 93 7.33 -7.07 19.92
C ARG A 93 7.87 -5.87 19.13
N THR A 94 7.12 -5.42 18.13
CA THR A 94 7.48 -4.23 17.34
C THR A 94 7.38 -2.97 18.21
N LEU A 95 8.29 -2.01 17.98
CA LEU A 95 8.31 -0.73 18.68
C LEU A 95 7.48 0.34 17.94
N GLY A 96 7.32 1.51 18.55
CA GLY A 96 6.52 2.62 18.04
C GLY A 96 5.25 2.80 18.87
N ASP A 97 4.16 3.25 18.24
CA ASP A 97 2.86 3.33 18.89
C ASP A 97 2.09 1.99 18.78
N THR A 98 2.71 0.96 19.33
CA THR A 98 2.29 -0.45 19.26
C THR A 98 1.89 -1.01 20.62
N PHE A 99 2.31 -0.36 21.71
CA PHE A 99 2.17 -0.90 23.05
C PHE A 99 0.77 -0.68 23.62
N VAL A 100 0.21 -1.74 24.18
CA VAL A 100 -1.09 -1.74 24.85
C VAL A 100 -0.94 -2.45 26.19
N HIS A 101 -1.37 -1.81 27.27
CA HIS A 101 -1.31 -2.40 28.61
C HIS A 101 -2.40 -3.48 28.79
N VAL A 102 -2.12 -4.53 29.58
CA VAL A 102 -3.06 -5.63 29.89
C VAL A 102 -4.44 -5.14 30.33
N SER A 103 -4.52 -4.00 31.02
CA SER A 103 -5.79 -3.41 31.48
C SER A 103 -6.71 -2.91 30.36
N ARG A 104 -6.24 -2.85 29.10
CA ARG A 104 -7.09 -2.52 27.95
C ARG A 104 -7.96 -3.70 27.50
N PHE A 105 -7.66 -4.92 27.95
CA PHE A 105 -8.33 -6.13 27.50
C PHE A 105 -9.40 -6.59 28.49
N SER A 106 -10.62 -6.82 27.99
CA SER A 106 -11.68 -7.51 28.74
C SER A 106 -11.34 -8.98 28.96
N LEU A 107 -10.70 -9.61 27.96
CA LEU A 107 -10.23 -10.99 28.02
C LEU A 107 -8.88 -11.13 27.29
N LEU A 108 -8.00 -11.93 27.86
CA LEU A 108 -6.78 -12.42 27.21
C LEU A 108 -6.87 -13.93 27.06
N ALA A 109 -6.53 -14.44 25.88
CA ALA A 109 -6.49 -15.87 25.60
C ALA A 109 -5.17 -16.23 24.91
N GLU A 110 -4.48 -17.23 25.42
CA GLU A 110 -3.27 -17.74 24.79
C GLU A 110 -3.60 -18.53 23.52
N VAL A 111 -2.81 -18.32 22.48
CA VAL A 111 -2.94 -19.01 21.19
C VAL A 111 -1.56 -19.45 20.71
N ASP A 112 -1.49 -20.58 20.03
CA ASP A 112 -0.25 -21.06 19.42
C ASP A 112 -0.55 -21.68 18.05
N TYR A 113 -0.34 -20.89 17.00
CA TYR A 113 -0.43 -21.33 15.61
C TYR A 113 0.70 -20.68 14.80
N PRO A 114 1.07 -21.19 13.62
CA PRO A 114 2.05 -20.49 12.79
C PRO A 114 1.53 -19.12 12.35
N LEU A 115 2.32 -18.05 12.55
CA LEU A 115 1.96 -16.73 12.01
C LEU A 115 1.89 -16.80 10.48
N PRO A 116 0.89 -16.16 9.84
CA PRO A 116 0.84 -16.08 8.39
C PRO A 116 2.08 -15.40 7.83
N THR A 117 2.76 -16.05 6.90
CA THR A 117 3.91 -15.50 6.19
C THR A 117 3.57 -15.25 4.73
N LEU A 118 4.36 -14.36 4.12
CA LEU A 118 4.35 -14.12 2.68
C LEU A 118 5.78 -14.27 2.15
N GLU A 119 6.02 -15.33 1.41
CA GLU A 119 7.31 -15.54 0.76
C GLU A 119 7.56 -14.48 -0.32
N ARG A 120 8.80 -13.98 -0.40
CA ARG A 120 9.20 -13.01 -1.41
C ARG A 120 9.20 -13.67 -2.79
N GLY A 121 8.22 -13.30 -3.62
CA GLY A 121 8.19 -13.70 -5.02
C GLY A 121 9.30 -13.04 -5.85
N GLY A 122 9.62 -13.64 -7.00
CA GLY A 122 10.48 -13.03 -8.00
C GLY A 122 9.81 -11.89 -8.76
N TYR A 123 10.47 -11.43 -9.82
CA TYR A 123 9.92 -10.49 -10.79
C TYR A 123 10.33 -10.93 -12.21
N SER A 124 9.48 -10.63 -13.19
CA SER A 124 9.72 -10.90 -14.60
C SER A 124 10.63 -9.87 -15.26
N ASP A 125 11.15 -10.17 -16.47
CA ASP A 125 11.91 -9.19 -17.26
C ASP A 125 11.11 -7.92 -17.58
N LEU A 126 9.79 -8.06 -17.75
CA LEU A 126 8.89 -6.94 -17.94
C LEU A 126 8.89 -6.03 -16.71
N GLU A 127 8.74 -6.63 -15.52
CA GLU A 127 8.77 -5.90 -14.25
C GLU A 127 10.17 -5.34 -13.96
N ALA A 128 11.25 -6.03 -14.38
CA ALA A 128 12.62 -5.52 -14.30
C ALA A 128 12.79 -4.22 -15.10
N ARG A 129 12.21 -4.12 -16.30
CA ARG A 129 12.20 -2.88 -17.09
C ARG A 129 11.43 -1.76 -16.39
N ILE A 130 10.25 -2.05 -15.83
CA ILE A 130 9.49 -1.09 -15.02
C ILE A 130 10.35 -0.63 -13.83
N GLY A 131 10.96 -1.58 -13.12
CA GLY A 131 11.84 -1.32 -11.98
C GLY A 131 12.99 -0.39 -12.33
N ALA A 132 13.63 -0.57 -13.49
CA ALA A 132 14.70 0.29 -13.97
C ALA A 132 14.21 1.72 -14.27
N HIS A 133 13.06 1.88 -14.93
CA HIS A 133 12.48 3.21 -15.19
C HIS A 133 12.13 3.93 -13.90
N VAL A 134 11.50 3.23 -12.94
CA VAL A 134 11.17 3.80 -11.63
C VAL A 134 12.45 4.14 -10.85
N ALA A 135 13.45 3.26 -10.82
CA ALA A 135 14.72 3.51 -10.13
C ALA A 135 15.45 4.73 -10.70
N GLY A 136 15.37 4.99 -12.01
CA GLY A 136 15.90 6.20 -12.62
C GLY A 136 15.22 7.50 -12.17
N LEU A 137 14.01 7.40 -11.58
CA LEU A 137 13.34 8.52 -10.94
C LEU A 137 13.69 8.64 -9.46
N VAL A 138 14.26 7.62 -8.81
CA VAL A 138 14.61 7.70 -7.39
C VAL A 138 15.91 8.50 -7.22
N GLU A 139 15.94 9.38 -6.23
CA GLU A 139 17.12 10.16 -5.87
C GLU A 139 17.80 9.58 -4.63
N ASP A 140 19.12 9.79 -4.51
CA ASP A 140 19.82 9.56 -3.25
C ASP A 140 19.18 10.38 -2.12
N GLY A 141 19.04 9.75 -0.95
CA GLY A 141 18.36 10.36 0.19
C GLY A 141 16.85 10.53 0.02
N ALA A 142 16.20 9.80 -0.90
CA ALA A 142 14.75 9.72 -1.00
C ALA A 142 14.13 8.90 0.15
N THR A 143 12.90 9.23 0.54
CA THR A 143 12.10 8.46 1.49
C THR A 143 11.12 7.59 0.71
N LEU A 144 11.19 6.28 0.86
CA LEU A 144 10.46 5.33 0.02
C LEU A 144 9.15 4.88 0.67
N GLN A 145 8.10 4.80 -0.16
CA GLN A 145 6.95 3.93 0.03
C GLN A 145 6.78 3.01 -1.17
N LEU A 146 6.68 1.71 -0.91
CA LEU A 146 6.53 0.65 -1.90
C LEU A 146 5.61 -0.43 -1.33
N GLY A 147 4.80 -1.07 -2.18
CA GLY A 147 4.01 -2.25 -1.81
C GLY A 147 4.80 -3.57 -1.91
N ILE A 148 4.08 -4.68 -2.06
CA ILE A 148 4.62 -6.01 -2.40
C ILE A 148 4.31 -6.37 -3.86
N GLY A 149 5.01 -7.38 -4.37
CA GLY A 149 4.79 -7.96 -5.69
C GLY A 149 5.98 -7.75 -6.62
N GLY A 150 5.85 -8.24 -7.86
CA GLY A 150 6.96 -8.24 -8.82
C GLY A 150 7.49 -6.84 -9.13
N ILE A 151 6.63 -5.84 -9.31
CA ILE A 151 7.08 -4.44 -9.55
C ILE A 151 7.85 -3.86 -8.35
N PRO A 152 7.32 -3.80 -7.11
CA PRO A 152 8.11 -3.33 -5.97
C PRO A 152 9.43 -4.09 -5.77
N ASN A 153 9.42 -5.42 -5.97
CA ASN A 153 10.62 -6.24 -5.87
C ASN A 153 11.66 -5.87 -6.95
N ALA A 154 11.21 -5.62 -8.18
CA ALA A 154 12.07 -5.17 -9.27
C ALA A 154 12.63 -3.77 -9.01
N VAL A 155 11.83 -2.84 -8.49
CA VAL A 155 12.30 -1.50 -8.09
C VAL A 155 13.39 -1.63 -7.04
N LEU A 156 13.14 -2.33 -5.93
CA LEU A 156 14.10 -2.51 -4.84
C LEU A 156 15.41 -3.15 -5.33
N ALA A 157 15.35 -4.12 -6.24
CA ALA A 157 16.53 -4.75 -6.83
C ALA A 157 17.42 -3.75 -7.61
N GLN A 158 16.82 -2.72 -8.22
CA GLN A 158 17.53 -1.68 -8.97
C GLN A 158 18.03 -0.53 -8.08
N LEU A 159 17.61 -0.47 -6.81
CA LEU A 159 18.02 0.59 -5.88
C LEU A 159 19.36 0.31 -5.16
N LYS A 160 20.01 -0.83 -5.40
CA LYS A 160 21.26 -1.23 -4.71
C LYS A 160 22.42 -0.24 -4.85
N GLY A 161 22.42 0.59 -5.90
CA GLY A 161 23.44 1.63 -6.11
C GLY A 161 23.13 2.99 -5.46
N HIS A 162 21.95 3.17 -4.89
CA HIS A 162 21.54 4.43 -4.26
C HIS A 162 22.12 4.54 -2.85
N LYS A 163 22.07 5.75 -2.29
CA LYS A 163 22.65 6.07 -0.98
C LYS A 163 21.65 6.78 -0.07
N ASP A 164 21.78 6.48 1.22
CA ASP A 164 21.07 7.14 2.32
C ASP A 164 19.53 7.16 2.19
N LEU A 165 18.96 6.13 1.57
CA LEU A 165 17.51 6.03 1.43
C LEU A 165 16.83 5.94 2.80
N GLY A 166 15.63 6.48 2.89
CA GLY A 166 14.75 6.35 4.05
C GLY A 166 13.51 5.52 3.73
N VAL A 167 12.79 5.11 4.77
CA VAL A 167 11.51 4.38 4.62
C VAL A 167 10.44 5.03 5.50
N HIS A 168 9.33 5.39 4.85
CA HIS A 168 8.05 5.72 5.48
C HIS A 168 6.99 5.09 4.58
N THR A 169 6.49 3.92 4.95
CA THR A 169 5.69 3.08 4.06
C THR A 169 4.44 2.60 4.78
N GLU A 170 3.42 2.16 4.03
CA GLU A 170 2.27 1.46 4.63
C GLU A 170 2.73 0.13 5.25
N MET A 171 3.50 -0.64 4.48
CA MET A 171 3.90 -2.01 4.79
C MET A 171 5.40 -2.20 4.68
N VAL A 172 5.99 -2.87 5.67
CA VAL A 172 7.36 -3.36 5.63
C VAL A 172 7.39 -4.80 5.12
N SER A 173 8.26 -5.09 4.14
CA SER A 173 8.41 -6.40 3.50
C SER A 173 9.88 -6.81 3.36
N ASP A 174 10.14 -8.08 3.03
CA ASP A 174 11.49 -8.65 2.89
C ASP A 174 12.39 -7.91 1.88
N GLY A 175 11.81 -7.25 0.88
CA GLY A 175 12.59 -6.50 -0.10
C GLY A 175 13.36 -5.32 0.51
N LEU A 176 12.83 -4.72 1.58
CA LEU A 176 13.50 -3.63 2.30
C LEU A 176 14.66 -4.14 3.15
N LEU A 177 14.55 -5.37 3.68
CA LEU A 177 15.58 -5.99 4.52
C LEU A 177 16.92 -6.09 3.80
N GLU A 178 16.90 -6.51 2.54
CA GLU A 178 18.13 -6.61 1.72
C GLU A 178 18.84 -5.26 1.57
N LEU A 179 18.09 -4.17 1.33
CA LEU A 179 18.68 -2.84 1.18
C LEU A 179 19.15 -2.23 2.52
N LEU A 180 18.53 -2.61 3.64
CA LEU A 180 19.01 -2.28 4.98
C LEU A 180 20.35 -2.95 5.26
N GLU A 181 20.47 -4.25 4.98
CA GLU A 181 21.70 -5.02 5.19
C GLU A 181 22.86 -4.54 4.32
N LEU A 182 22.57 -4.05 3.11
CA LEU A 182 23.55 -3.43 2.23
C LEU A 182 23.93 -1.99 2.64
N GLY A 183 23.27 -1.41 3.65
CA GLY A 183 23.49 -0.03 4.08
C GLY A 183 22.98 1.03 3.08
N VAL A 184 22.16 0.63 2.11
CA VAL A 184 21.53 1.53 1.13
C VAL A 184 20.42 2.33 1.81
N ILE A 185 19.63 1.66 2.65
CA ILE A 185 18.64 2.32 3.51
C ILE A 185 19.31 2.62 4.86
N THR A 186 19.44 3.91 5.18
CA THR A 186 20.00 4.38 6.46
C THR A 186 19.00 5.24 7.23
N GLY A 187 18.03 5.84 6.53
CA GLY A 187 17.10 6.82 7.11
C GLY A 187 17.76 8.13 7.54
N ALA A 188 19.06 8.33 7.28
CA ALA A 188 19.82 9.49 7.75
C ALA A 188 19.34 10.82 7.16
N ARG A 189 18.71 10.77 5.98
CA ARG A 189 18.17 11.93 5.25
C ARG A 189 16.69 12.19 5.48
N LYS A 190 15.99 11.33 6.24
CA LYS A 190 14.58 11.56 6.56
C LYS A 190 14.42 12.83 7.41
N THR A 191 13.29 13.50 7.20
CA THR A 191 12.90 14.69 7.94
C THR A 191 12.18 14.33 9.23
N LEU A 192 11.22 13.40 9.16
CA LEU A 192 10.57 12.79 10.31
C LEU A 192 11.18 11.43 10.60
N HIS A 193 11.25 11.04 11.88
CA HIS A 193 11.71 9.71 12.29
C HIS A 193 13.07 9.34 11.68
N ARG A 194 14.05 10.25 11.85
CA ARG A 194 15.38 10.11 11.25
C ARG A 194 16.06 8.83 11.77
N GLY A 195 16.64 8.07 10.85
CA GLY A 195 17.28 6.79 11.16
C GLY A 195 16.32 5.64 11.44
N LYS A 196 15.00 5.84 11.27
CA LYS A 196 13.98 4.82 11.50
C LYS A 196 13.31 4.36 10.21
N VAL A 197 12.95 3.08 10.18
CA VAL A 197 11.99 2.52 9.24
C VAL A 197 10.59 2.67 9.84
N VAL A 198 9.73 3.45 9.19
CA VAL A 198 8.35 3.69 9.65
C VAL A 198 7.37 2.88 8.80
N GLY A 199 6.48 2.15 9.46
CA GLY A 199 5.43 1.34 8.85
C GLY A 199 4.11 1.37 9.64
N THR A 200 3.02 0.85 9.08
CA THR A 200 1.79 0.57 9.87
C THR A 200 1.51 -0.93 10.04
N PHE A 201 2.09 -1.76 9.18
CA PHE A 201 2.16 -3.21 9.37
C PHE A 201 3.40 -3.84 8.70
N VAL A 202 3.66 -5.10 9.04
CA VAL A 202 4.75 -5.93 8.53
C VAL A 202 4.14 -7.19 7.92
N LEU A 203 4.53 -7.54 6.70
CA LEU A 203 4.10 -8.78 6.06
C LEU A 203 5.25 -9.34 5.23
N GLY A 204 5.66 -10.56 5.54
CA GLY A 204 6.81 -11.18 4.89
C GLY A 204 7.15 -12.55 5.45
N SER A 205 8.40 -12.94 5.31
CA SER A 205 8.92 -14.20 5.84
C SER A 205 9.05 -14.19 7.37
N GLU A 206 9.24 -15.36 7.96
CA GLU A 206 9.59 -15.45 9.39
C GLU A 206 10.91 -14.73 9.71
N ARG A 207 11.83 -14.65 8.75
CA ARG A 207 13.08 -13.90 8.92
C ARG A 207 12.78 -12.42 9.15
N LEU A 208 11.85 -11.85 8.39
CA LEU A 208 11.43 -10.47 8.58
C LEU A 208 10.80 -10.28 9.97
N TYR A 209 9.91 -11.19 10.39
CA TYR A 209 9.28 -11.12 11.71
C TYR A 209 10.30 -11.15 12.86
N ARG A 210 11.31 -12.03 12.79
CA ARG A 210 12.43 -12.04 13.75
C ARG A 210 13.28 -10.79 13.68
N PHE A 211 13.44 -10.19 12.50
CA PHE A 211 14.28 -9.01 12.31
C PHE A 211 13.67 -7.73 12.91
N VAL A 212 12.34 -7.62 12.89
CA VAL A 212 11.62 -6.46 13.46
C VAL A 212 11.33 -6.59 14.95
N ASP A 213 11.48 -7.79 15.50
CA ASP A 213 11.24 -8.09 16.91
C ASP A 213 12.20 -7.31 17.82
N ASP A 214 11.65 -6.44 18.67
CA ASP A 214 12.36 -5.55 19.61
C ASP A 214 13.52 -4.74 18.98
N ASN A 215 13.45 -4.50 17.68
CA ASN A 215 14.53 -3.84 16.95
C ASN A 215 14.29 -2.31 16.89
N PRO A 216 15.14 -1.48 17.52
CA PRO A 216 14.94 -0.04 17.58
C PRO A 216 15.04 0.67 16.24
N LEU A 217 15.46 0.00 15.18
CA LEU A 217 15.42 0.53 13.82
C LEU A 217 13.99 0.75 13.32
N PHE A 218 13.02 -0.05 13.78
CA PHE A 218 11.66 -0.04 13.28
C PHE A 218 10.73 0.68 14.25
N GLU A 219 9.81 1.46 13.71
CA GLU A 219 8.67 2.00 14.45
C GLU A 219 7.40 1.78 13.64
N LEU A 220 6.44 1.08 14.24
CA LEU A 220 5.10 0.97 13.68
C LEU A 220 4.17 1.96 14.35
N HIS A 221 3.31 2.57 13.55
CA HIS A 221 2.34 3.56 14.00
C HIS A 221 0.97 3.29 13.35
N PRO A 222 -0.14 3.75 13.97
CA PRO A 222 -1.48 3.68 13.37
C PRO A 222 -1.55 4.27 11.95
N ALA A 223 -2.49 3.76 11.15
CA ALA A 223 -2.65 4.18 9.76
C ALA A 223 -3.08 5.65 9.63
N ASP A 224 -3.82 6.19 10.60
CA ASP A 224 -4.17 7.62 10.67
C ASP A 224 -2.97 8.53 10.97
N TYR A 225 -1.79 7.97 11.23
CA TYR A 225 -0.50 8.67 11.24
C TYR A 225 0.34 8.35 10.01
N VAL A 226 0.61 7.07 9.76
CA VAL A 226 1.54 6.63 8.70
C VAL A 226 1.01 6.99 7.32
N ASN A 227 -0.29 6.83 7.12
CA ASN A 227 -0.96 7.10 5.85
C ASN A 227 -1.59 8.50 5.81
N ASP A 228 -1.42 9.36 6.81
CA ASP A 228 -1.91 10.74 6.71
C ASP A 228 -1.10 11.50 5.65
N PRO A 229 -1.72 12.00 4.55
CA PRO A 229 -1.01 12.75 3.53
C PRO A 229 -0.22 13.95 4.08
N GLN A 230 -0.69 14.57 5.17
CA GLN A 230 0.00 15.69 5.82
C GLN A 230 1.25 15.24 6.59
N VAL A 231 1.27 14.01 7.12
CA VAL A 231 2.46 13.42 7.74
C VAL A 231 3.44 12.98 6.66
N ILE A 232 2.95 12.31 5.62
CA ILE A 232 3.77 11.85 4.49
C ILE A 232 4.50 13.02 3.83
N ALA A 233 3.81 14.14 3.59
CA ALA A 233 4.37 15.34 2.96
C ALA A 233 5.51 16.00 3.74
N LYS A 234 5.64 15.73 5.04
CA LYS A 234 6.73 16.26 5.88
C LYS A 234 8.07 15.58 5.62
N ASN A 235 8.09 14.40 4.99
CA ASN A 235 9.33 13.76 4.57
C ASN A 235 9.83 14.40 3.27
N ALA A 236 11.10 14.79 3.20
CA ALA A 236 11.72 15.24 1.96
C ALA A 236 11.90 14.09 0.96
N ARG A 237 11.79 14.41 -0.34
CA ARG A 237 11.92 13.46 -1.46
C ARG A 237 11.13 12.18 -1.24
N MET A 238 9.87 12.34 -0.84
CA MET A 238 8.98 11.21 -0.64
C MET A 238 8.64 10.58 -1.99
N THR A 239 9.16 9.38 -2.25
CA THR A 239 8.91 8.62 -3.46
C THR A 239 7.92 7.51 -3.16
N ALA A 240 6.69 7.66 -3.66
CA ALA A 240 5.61 6.71 -3.49
C ALA A 240 5.37 5.94 -4.78
N VAL A 241 5.58 4.62 -4.76
CA VAL A 241 5.39 3.77 -5.95
C VAL A 241 4.25 2.80 -5.69
N ASN A 242 3.17 2.97 -6.46
CA ASN A 242 1.95 2.17 -6.36
C ASN A 242 1.57 1.57 -7.70
N SER A 243 0.75 0.51 -7.69
CA SER A 243 0.27 -0.11 -8.94
C SER A 243 -1.18 0.24 -9.25
N ALA A 244 -1.58 0.12 -10.51
CA ALA A 244 -2.93 0.42 -10.98
C ALA A 244 -3.44 -0.68 -11.90
N LEU A 245 -4.73 -1.01 -11.89
CA LEU A 245 -5.34 -1.97 -12.81
C LEU A 245 -5.48 -1.39 -14.22
N GLU A 246 -6.00 -0.16 -14.32
CA GLU A 246 -6.20 0.57 -15.58
C GLU A 246 -5.90 2.06 -15.40
N VAL A 247 -5.35 2.70 -16.43
CA VAL A 247 -5.19 4.15 -16.52
C VAL A 247 -5.81 4.64 -17.82
N ASP A 248 -6.74 5.59 -17.76
CA ASP A 248 -7.34 6.14 -18.98
C ASP A 248 -6.49 7.25 -19.62
N LEU A 249 -6.77 7.60 -20.88
CA LEU A 249 -6.04 8.63 -21.64
C LEU A 249 -6.07 10.05 -21.03
N THR A 250 -6.87 10.27 -19.99
CA THR A 250 -6.91 11.53 -19.24
C THR A 250 -6.15 11.47 -17.92
N GLY A 251 -5.65 10.28 -17.56
CA GLY A 251 -4.93 10.01 -16.32
C GLY A 251 -5.81 9.62 -15.14
N GLN A 252 -7.07 9.17 -15.35
CA GLN A 252 -7.81 8.53 -14.25
C GLN A 252 -7.27 7.14 -14.01
N VAL A 253 -7.21 6.74 -12.75
CA VAL A 253 -6.60 5.49 -12.33
C VAL A 253 -7.62 4.65 -11.60
N CYS A 254 -7.85 3.45 -12.12
CA CYS A 254 -8.57 2.39 -11.42
C CYS A 254 -7.56 1.41 -10.82
N ALA A 255 -7.70 1.12 -9.52
CA ALA A 255 -6.83 0.18 -8.83
C ALA A 255 -7.59 -0.85 -7.97
N ASP A 256 -8.87 -0.59 -7.65
CA ASP A 256 -9.65 -1.44 -6.74
C ASP A 256 -10.59 -2.42 -7.45
N SER A 257 -10.87 -2.24 -8.74
CA SER A 257 -11.96 -2.95 -9.42
C SER A 257 -11.71 -3.21 -10.91
N LEU A 258 -12.47 -4.15 -11.48
CA LEU A 258 -12.49 -4.48 -12.90
C LEU A 258 -13.90 -4.22 -13.42
N GLY A 259 -14.18 -2.98 -13.85
CA GLY A 259 -15.56 -2.53 -14.03
C GLY A 259 -16.30 -2.60 -12.70
N THR A 260 -17.45 -3.26 -12.66
CA THR A 260 -18.23 -3.44 -11.42
C THR A 260 -17.71 -4.54 -10.50
N TYR A 261 -16.73 -5.35 -10.93
CA TYR A 261 -16.18 -6.42 -10.11
C TYR A 261 -15.13 -5.88 -9.14
N ILE A 262 -15.42 -5.90 -7.83
CA ILE A 262 -14.50 -5.42 -6.80
C ILE A 262 -13.35 -6.41 -6.64
N TYR A 263 -12.12 -5.95 -6.87
CA TYR A 263 -10.91 -6.77 -6.83
C TYR A 263 -10.13 -6.56 -5.53
N SER A 264 -9.99 -5.31 -5.09
CA SER A 264 -9.28 -4.90 -3.89
C SER A 264 -9.98 -3.74 -3.16
N GLY A 265 -9.23 -2.78 -2.61
CA GLY A 265 -9.77 -1.58 -1.99
C GLY A 265 -8.90 -0.35 -2.26
N PHE A 266 -9.31 0.81 -1.78
CA PHE A 266 -8.53 2.05 -1.91
C PHE A 266 -7.13 1.91 -1.27
N GLY A 267 -7.06 1.29 -0.09
CA GLY A 267 -5.83 1.20 0.70
C GLY A 267 -5.23 2.58 0.95
N GLY A 268 -3.90 2.66 1.06
CA GLY A 268 -3.15 3.91 1.16
C GLY A 268 -2.68 4.51 -0.16
N GLN A 269 -3.07 3.97 -1.32
CA GLN A 269 -2.51 4.44 -2.60
C GLN A 269 -2.69 5.96 -2.77
N ALA A 270 -3.93 6.44 -2.70
CA ALA A 270 -4.22 7.86 -2.88
C ALA A 270 -3.57 8.72 -1.78
N ASP A 271 -3.42 8.16 -0.59
CA ASP A 271 -2.81 8.83 0.55
C ASP A 271 -1.34 9.14 0.27
N PHE A 272 -0.60 8.12 -0.15
CA PHE A 272 0.81 8.23 -0.51
C PHE A 272 1.04 9.03 -1.79
N ILE A 273 0.15 8.94 -2.78
CA ILE A 273 0.25 9.76 -3.99
C ILE A 273 0.12 11.25 -3.63
N ARG A 274 -0.88 11.63 -2.83
CA ARG A 274 -1.07 13.03 -2.40
C ARG A 274 0.04 13.51 -1.48
N GLY A 275 0.45 12.68 -0.52
CA GLY A 275 1.55 13.00 0.38
C GLY A 275 2.88 13.18 -0.34
N ALA A 276 3.20 12.31 -1.30
CA ALA A 276 4.38 12.46 -2.15
C ALA A 276 4.32 13.70 -3.04
N ALA A 277 3.14 14.05 -3.58
CA ALA A 277 2.98 15.24 -4.41
C ALA A 277 3.21 16.54 -3.62
N ALA A 278 2.83 16.56 -2.33
CA ALA A 278 3.04 17.69 -1.44
C ALA A 278 4.43 17.71 -0.76
N SER A 279 5.22 16.65 -0.90
CA SER A 279 6.58 16.55 -0.35
C SER A 279 7.57 17.38 -1.17
N PRO A 280 8.50 18.13 -0.53
CA PRO A 280 9.59 18.80 -1.23
C PRO A 280 10.46 17.80 -2.01
N GLY A 281 10.41 17.88 -3.34
CA GLY A 281 11.10 16.94 -4.24
C GLY A 281 10.48 15.54 -4.29
N GLY A 282 9.24 15.38 -3.81
CA GLY A 282 8.54 14.10 -3.81
C GLY A 282 8.09 13.65 -5.20
N LYS A 283 7.92 12.33 -5.34
CA LYS A 283 7.66 11.65 -6.62
C LYS A 283 6.53 10.63 -6.46
N PRO A 284 5.29 10.99 -6.83
CA PRO A 284 4.18 10.06 -6.90
C PRO A 284 4.22 9.28 -8.22
N ILE A 285 4.39 7.96 -8.13
CA ILE A 285 4.60 7.09 -9.26
C ILE A 285 3.53 5.99 -9.28
N LEU A 286 2.84 5.87 -10.40
CA LEU A 286 1.98 4.72 -10.70
C LEU A 286 2.65 3.80 -11.72
N ALA A 287 3.03 2.61 -11.28
CA ALA A 287 3.74 1.64 -12.09
C ALA A 287 2.86 0.43 -12.43
N LEU A 288 2.74 0.12 -13.72
CA LEU A 288 1.95 -1.00 -14.21
C LEU A 288 2.50 -1.56 -15.54
N PRO A 289 2.43 -2.88 -15.76
CA PRO A 289 2.53 -3.45 -17.10
C PRO A 289 1.58 -2.75 -18.07
N SER A 290 2.03 -2.47 -19.29
CA SER A 290 1.18 -1.84 -20.30
C SER A 290 0.07 -2.77 -20.80
N VAL A 291 0.21 -4.09 -20.60
CA VAL A 291 -0.78 -5.13 -20.93
C VAL A 291 -0.99 -6.11 -19.78
N THR A 292 -2.15 -6.77 -19.79
CA THR A 292 -2.43 -7.96 -18.97
C THR A 292 -1.71 -9.20 -19.53
N SER A 293 -1.71 -10.31 -18.77
CA SER A 293 -1.23 -11.61 -19.25
C SER A 293 -1.97 -12.16 -20.48
N ARG A 294 -3.15 -11.58 -20.82
CA ARG A 294 -3.94 -11.90 -22.02
C ARG A 294 -3.71 -10.92 -23.17
N GLY A 295 -2.71 -10.04 -23.08
CA GLY A 295 -2.41 -9.03 -24.09
C GLY A 295 -3.35 -7.82 -24.12
N LEU A 296 -4.34 -7.74 -23.22
CA LEU A 296 -5.25 -6.59 -23.15
C LEU A 296 -4.53 -5.35 -22.59
N SER A 297 -4.69 -4.19 -23.24
CA SER A 297 -4.10 -2.92 -22.80
C SER A 297 -4.60 -2.51 -21.41
N ARG A 298 -3.68 -1.98 -20.59
CA ARG A 298 -3.98 -1.35 -19.29
C ARG A 298 -3.92 0.18 -19.35
N ILE A 299 -3.36 0.74 -20.42
CA ILE A 299 -3.62 2.12 -20.84
C ILE A 299 -4.85 2.08 -21.75
N VAL A 300 -5.95 2.71 -21.35
CA VAL A 300 -7.27 2.55 -22.00
C VAL A 300 -7.84 3.89 -22.46
N PRO A 301 -8.69 3.93 -23.51
CA PRO A 301 -9.36 5.18 -23.91
C PRO A 301 -10.24 5.78 -22.80
N LEU A 302 -10.97 4.89 -22.12
CA LEU A 302 -11.89 5.14 -21.03
C LEU A 302 -11.76 3.97 -20.04
N LEU A 303 -11.90 4.25 -18.75
CA LEU A 303 -12.03 3.19 -17.75
C LEU A 303 -13.29 2.35 -18.05
N LYS A 304 -13.28 1.09 -17.64
CA LYS A 304 -14.45 0.20 -17.79
C LYS A 304 -15.68 0.81 -17.11
N PRO A 305 -16.89 0.65 -17.68
CA PRO A 305 -18.11 1.06 -17.03
C PRO A 305 -18.21 0.49 -15.60
N GLY A 306 -18.45 1.37 -14.63
CA GLY A 306 -18.54 1.00 -13.21
C GLY A 306 -17.20 0.88 -12.45
N ALA A 307 -16.06 1.09 -13.12
CA ALA A 307 -14.75 1.06 -12.46
C ALA A 307 -14.60 2.16 -11.39
N GLY A 308 -14.05 1.78 -10.24
CA GLY A 308 -13.72 2.67 -9.14
C GLY A 308 -12.45 3.49 -9.42
N VAL A 309 -12.60 4.81 -9.50
CA VAL A 309 -11.46 5.73 -9.61
C VAL A 309 -10.83 5.88 -8.23
N VAL A 310 -9.64 5.30 -8.04
CA VAL A 310 -8.88 5.37 -6.77
C VAL A 310 -8.00 6.61 -6.73
N THR A 311 -7.32 6.92 -7.85
CA THR A 311 -6.51 8.14 -8.00
C THR A 311 -7.09 8.99 -9.13
N THR A 312 -7.43 10.24 -8.82
CA THR A 312 -8.10 11.14 -9.77
C THR A 312 -7.10 11.74 -10.76
N ARG A 313 -7.59 12.30 -11.87
CA ARG A 313 -6.72 12.97 -12.88
C ARG A 313 -5.82 14.04 -12.25
N ALA A 314 -6.34 14.78 -11.28
CA ALA A 314 -5.63 15.88 -10.63
C ALA A 314 -4.52 15.38 -9.69
N ASP A 315 -4.67 14.17 -9.14
CA ASP A 315 -3.71 13.57 -8.21
C ASP A 315 -2.53 12.90 -8.94
N VAL A 316 -2.65 12.54 -10.23
CA VAL A 316 -1.59 11.80 -10.94
C VAL A 316 -0.45 12.68 -11.41
N HIS A 317 0.77 12.32 -11.02
CA HIS A 317 2.02 12.91 -11.50
C HIS A 317 2.68 12.06 -12.58
N SER A 318 3.12 10.83 -12.25
CA SER A 318 3.88 9.99 -13.19
C SER A 318 3.24 8.62 -13.36
N VAL A 319 3.16 8.13 -14.59
CA VAL A 319 2.73 6.77 -14.94
C VAL A 319 3.87 6.04 -15.63
N VAL A 320 4.28 4.89 -15.11
CA VAL A 320 5.43 4.12 -15.60
C VAL A 320 4.99 2.75 -16.08
N THR A 321 5.40 2.39 -17.29
CA THR A 321 5.25 1.05 -17.85
C THR A 321 6.62 0.51 -18.26
N GLU A 322 6.66 -0.71 -18.80
CA GLU A 322 7.89 -1.27 -19.35
C GLU A 322 8.45 -0.49 -20.56
N TRP A 323 7.66 0.44 -21.12
CA TRP A 323 8.01 1.28 -22.27
C TRP A 323 8.51 2.68 -21.89
N GLY A 324 8.48 3.05 -20.61
CA GLY A 324 9.00 4.33 -20.11
C GLY A 324 8.09 4.99 -19.08
N ALA A 325 8.37 6.27 -18.80
CA ALA A 325 7.62 7.09 -17.87
C ALA A 325 6.87 8.23 -18.59
N ALA A 326 5.60 8.42 -18.25
CA ALA A 326 4.75 9.50 -18.72
C ALA A 326 4.50 10.49 -17.58
N GLU A 327 5.03 11.71 -17.71
CA GLU A 327 4.82 12.82 -16.77
C GLU A 327 3.54 13.59 -17.12
N LEU A 328 2.58 13.61 -16.19
CA LEU A 328 1.23 14.15 -16.37
C LEU A 328 0.94 15.39 -15.52
N PHE A 329 1.78 15.70 -14.51
CA PHE A 329 1.61 16.91 -13.71
C PHE A 329 1.81 18.16 -14.56
N GLY A 330 0.88 19.12 -14.46
CA GLY A 330 0.87 20.34 -15.28
C GLY A 330 0.50 20.15 -16.76
N ARG A 331 0.16 18.92 -17.19
CA ARG A 331 -0.19 18.63 -18.60
C ARG A 331 -1.68 18.76 -18.89
N SER A 332 -1.99 19.31 -20.06
CA SER A 332 -3.34 19.31 -20.65
C SER A 332 -3.83 17.90 -20.99
N LEU A 333 -5.13 17.72 -21.23
CA LEU A 333 -5.67 16.40 -21.60
C LEU A 333 -5.09 15.85 -22.92
N ARG A 334 -4.74 16.75 -23.86
CA ARG A 334 -4.05 16.38 -25.09
C ARG A 334 -2.64 15.84 -24.80
N GLU A 335 -1.83 16.60 -24.07
CA GLU A 335 -0.46 16.19 -23.73
C GLU A 335 -0.45 14.90 -22.90
N ARG A 336 -1.43 14.73 -21.99
CA ARG A 336 -1.59 13.49 -21.23
C ARG A 336 -1.89 12.31 -22.13
N ALA A 337 -2.80 12.46 -23.09
CA ALA A 337 -3.11 11.40 -24.04
C ALA A 337 -1.87 11.04 -24.88
N GLU A 338 -1.14 12.03 -25.39
CA GLU A 338 0.11 11.80 -26.14
C GLU A 338 1.15 11.05 -25.29
N ALA A 339 1.38 11.48 -24.05
CA ALA A 339 2.35 10.86 -23.12
C ALA A 339 1.96 9.43 -22.73
N LEU A 340 0.69 9.19 -22.39
CA LEU A 340 0.19 7.86 -22.02
C LEU A 340 0.25 6.88 -23.20
N ILE A 341 -0.07 7.34 -24.42
CA ILE A 341 0.08 6.53 -25.64
C ILE A 341 1.54 6.18 -25.89
N ALA A 342 2.48 7.10 -25.62
CA ALA A 342 3.90 6.86 -25.79
C ALA A 342 4.45 5.75 -24.88
N VAL A 343 3.85 5.54 -23.71
CA VAL A 343 4.20 4.44 -22.78
C VAL A 343 3.24 3.25 -22.84
N ALA A 344 2.26 3.25 -23.75
CA ALA A 344 1.43 2.07 -24.00
C ALA A 344 2.19 1.03 -24.85
N HIS A 345 1.72 -0.23 -24.81
CA HIS A 345 2.24 -1.29 -25.67
C HIS A 345 2.14 -0.87 -27.16
N PRO A 346 3.17 -1.08 -27.98
CA PRO A 346 3.18 -0.67 -29.39
C PRO A 346 1.95 -1.09 -30.18
N GLU A 347 1.46 -2.32 -29.98
CA GLU A 347 0.28 -2.86 -30.66
C GLU A 347 -1.03 -2.09 -30.37
N HIS A 348 -1.12 -1.44 -29.20
CA HIS A 348 -2.32 -0.72 -28.78
C HIS A 348 -2.28 0.78 -29.12
N ARG A 349 -1.12 1.33 -29.51
CA ARG A 349 -0.95 2.79 -29.69
C ARG A 349 -1.86 3.37 -30.76
N ASP A 350 -2.03 2.68 -31.89
CA ASP A 350 -2.86 3.19 -32.99
C ASP A 350 -4.36 3.17 -32.64
N ALA A 351 -4.81 2.14 -31.92
CA ALA A 351 -6.19 2.10 -31.41
C ALA A 351 -6.44 3.21 -30.39
N LEU A 352 -5.48 3.45 -29.48
CA LEU A 352 -5.56 4.53 -28.51
C LEU A 352 -5.57 5.92 -29.18
N ARG A 353 -4.75 6.14 -30.21
CA ARG A 353 -4.74 7.40 -30.99
C ARG A 353 -6.08 7.65 -31.68
N ARG A 354 -6.67 6.63 -32.29
CA ARG A 354 -8.00 6.75 -32.92
C ARG A 354 -9.06 7.13 -31.88
N ALA A 355 -9.10 6.41 -30.77
CA ALA A 355 -10.05 6.69 -29.70
C ALA A 355 -9.83 8.10 -29.07
N ALA A 356 -8.58 8.56 -28.99
CA ALA A 356 -8.26 9.91 -28.52
C ALA A 356 -8.81 10.98 -29.47
N ARG A 357 -8.67 10.81 -30.79
CA ARG A 357 -9.24 11.73 -31.80
C ARG A 357 -10.77 11.73 -31.79
N GLU A 358 -11.38 10.55 -31.72
CA GLU A 358 -12.84 10.40 -31.60
C GLU A 358 -13.41 11.13 -30.37
N ARG A 359 -12.63 11.18 -29.29
CA ARG A 359 -12.96 11.88 -28.04
C ARG A 359 -12.57 13.38 -28.04
N GLY A 360 -11.94 13.88 -29.11
CA GLY A 360 -11.47 15.27 -29.21
C GLY A 360 -10.26 15.59 -28.32
N LEU A 361 -9.45 14.60 -27.96
CA LEU A 361 -8.21 14.79 -27.20
C LEU A 361 -6.99 15.07 -28.10
N LEU A 362 -7.00 14.60 -29.35
CA LEU A 362 -5.93 14.75 -30.35
C LEU A 362 -6.42 15.38 -31.65
#